data_AF-A0A1H0IVC1-F1
#
_entry.id   AF-A0A1H0IVC1-F1
#
_cell.length_a   1.000
_cell.length_b   1.000
_cell.length_c   1.000
_cell.angle_alpha   90.00
_cell.angle_beta   90.00
_cell.angle_gamma   90.00
#
_symmetry.space_group_name_H-M   'P 1'
#
loop_
_entity.id
_entity.type
_entity.pdbx_description
1 polymer ?
#
loop_
_entity_poly.entity_id
_entity_poly.type
_entity_poly.pdbx_seq_one_letter_code
_entity_poly.pdbx_strand_id
1 'polypeptide(L)'
;VQDAWIAQGWEAGPLGYPTTDLVCGLAGGGCRQSFAGGAVYTSTSGTWVVRGAVLAAWAATEAEGGPLGYPTTGLICGMSSGGCGQVFQGGRIYSTATTGAHAVSGPIQQAWIAQGWEAGSLGYPTGDARPVQDGTAQDFQGGTLTWNTTTGSVSRS
;
A
#
# COMPACT_ATOMS: atom_id res chain seq x y z
N VAL A 1 -16.16 -6.51 10.10
CA VAL A 1 -14.89 -6.59 10.86
C VAL A 1 -14.65 -7.97 11.43
N GLN A 2 -15.58 -8.54 12.21
CA GLN A 2 -15.45 -9.89 12.76
C GLN A 2 -15.15 -10.93 11.66
N ASP A 3 -15.92 -10.98 10.58
CA ASP A 3 -15.68 -11.94 9.48
C ASP A 3 -14.29 -11.84 8.83
N ALA A 4 -13.72 -10.63 8.73
CA ALA A 4 -12.37 -10.44 8.21
C ALA A 4 -11.30 -10.90 9.19
N TRP A 5 -11.54 -10.77 10.49
CA TRP A 5 -10.67 -11.30 11.54
C TRP A 5 -10.74 -12.85 11.58
N ILE A 6 -11.94 -13.43 11.42
CA ILE A 6 -12.15 -14.88 11.27
C ILE A 6 -11.35 -15.42 10.09
N ALA A 7 -11.43 -14.76 8.93
CA ALA A 7 -10.73 -15.17 7.72
C ALA A 7 -9.19 -15.14 7.85
N GLN A 8 -8.66 -14.42 8.84
CA GLN A 8 -7.22 -14.40 9.14
C GLN A 8 -6.80 -15.41 10.21
N GLY A 9 -7.71 -16.25 10.74
CA GLY A 9 -7.38 -17.26 11.74
C GLY A 9 -7.55 -16.80 13.19
N TRP A 10 -8.41 -15.80 13.45
CA TRP A 10 -8.74 -15.31 14.79
C TRP A 10 -7.49 -14.83 15.58
N GLU A 11 -7.46 -15.06 16.89
CA GLU A 11 -6.38 -14.67 17.82
C GLU A 11 -5.05 -15.38 17.54
N ALA A 12 -5.10 -16.56 16.91
CA ALA A 12 -3.90 -17.29 16.45
C ALA A 12 -3.39 -16.78 15.10
N GLY A 13 -4.19 -15.94 14.42
CA GLY A 13 -3.87 -15.32 13.16
C GLY A 13 -2.92 -14.12 13.29
N PRO A 14 -2.41 -13.58 12.16
CA PRO A 14 -1.42 -12.51 12.16
C PRO A 14 -1.92 -11.17 12.72
N LEU A 15 -3.22 -11.04 13.02
CA LEU A 15 -3.77 -9.87 13.71
C LEU A 15 -3.71 -9.98 15.24
N GLY A 16 -3.82 -11.18 15.81
CA GLY A 16 -3.92 -11.37 17.26
C GLY A 16 -5.21 -10.78 17.84
N TYR A 17 -5.11 -10.30 19.09
CA TYR A 17 -6.23 -9.73 19.85
C TYR A 17 -6.59 -8.30 19.42
N PRO A 18 -7.88 -7.92 19.46
CA PRO A 18 -8.29 -6.53 19.31
C PRO A 18 -7.72 -5.67 20.44
N THR A 19 -7.18 -4.50 20.11
CA THR A 19 -6.66 -3.53 21.08
C THR A 19 -7.58 -2.33 21.28
N THR A 20 -8.55 -2.16 20.39
CA THR A 20 -9.59 -1.13 20.47
C THR A 20 -10.95 -1.72 20.15
N ASP A 21 -12.00 -1.03 20.59
CA ASP A 21 -13.32 -1.19 20.00
C ASP A 21 -13.33 -0.69 18.55
N LEU A 22 -14.42 -0.99 17.83
CA LEU A 22 -14.68 -0.47 16.49
C LEU A 22 -14.93 1.05 16.57
N VAL A 23 -14.10 1.82 15.88
CA VAL A 23 -14.24 3.28 15.75
C VAL A 23 -14.77 3.60 14.36
N CYS A 24 -15.88 4.35 14.27
CA CYS A 24 -16.50 4.77 13.02
C CYS A 24 -16.45 6.30 12.85
N GLY A 25 -16.72 6.78 11.63
CA GLY A 25 -16.68 8.21 11.31
C GLY A 25 -15.29 8.67 10.85
N LEU A 26 -14.48 7.74 10.33
CA LEU A 26 -13.21 8.06 9.71
C LEU A 26 -13.42 8.83 8.40
N ALA A 27 -12.34 9.42 7.86
CA ALA A 27 -12.37 10.10 6.56
C ALA A 27 -13.05 9.22 5.50
N GLY A 28 -13.96 9.77 4.70
CA GLY A 28 -14.72 9.00 3.71
C GLY A 28 -15.78 8.03 4.29
N GLY A 29 -16.09 8.11 5.59
CA GLY A 29 -17.20 7.39 6.22
C GLY A 29 -16.91 5.95 6.65
N GLY A 30 -15.64 5.57 6.76
CA GLY A 30 -15.26 4.22 7.16
C GLY A 30 -15.22 4.01 8.69
N CYS A 31 -14.97 2.76 9.05
CA CYS A 31 -14.70 2.32 10.42
C CYS A 31 -13.38 1.55 10.48
N ARG A 32 -12.74 1.55 11.65
CA ARG A 32 -11.51 0.81 11.94
C ARG A 32 -11.60 0.12 13.29
N GLN A 33 -11.11 -1.10 13.35
CA GLN A 33 -10.74 -1.74 14.60
C GLN A 33 -9.25 -2.07 14.59
N SER A 34 -8.55 -1.72 15.66
CA SER A 34 -7.11 -2.00 15.80
C SER A 34 -6.91 -3.32 16.53
N PHE A 35 -5.86 -4.03 16.14
CA PHE A 35 -5.43 -5.30 16.68
C PHE A 35 -3.92 -5.25 16.95
N ALA A 36 -3.40 -6.14 17.78
CA ALA A 36 -1.98 -6.15 18.14
C ALA A 36 -1.05 -6.26 16.90
N GLY A 37 -1.48 -7.01 15.88
CA GLY A 37 -0.73 -7.24 14.65
C GLY A 37 -1.12 -6.36 13.46
N GLY A 38 -2.10 -5.46 13.60
CA GLY A 38 -2.55 -4.62 12.49
C GLY A 38 -3.90 -3.97 12.72
N ALA A 39 -4.63 -3.68 11.65
CA ALA A 39 -5.95 -3.08 11.76
C ALA A 39 -6.89 -3.63 10.69
N VAL A 40 -8.17 -3.72 11.02
CA VAL A 40 -9.24 -4.04 10.08
C VAL A 40 -10.00 -2.76 9.79
N TYR A 41 -10.08 -2.42 8.50
CA TYR A 41 -10.81 -1.25 8.01
C TYR A 41 -12.03 -1.70 7.23
N THR A 42 -13.16 -1.03 7.46
CA THR A 42 -14.39 -1.19 6.68
C THR A 42 -14.75 0.13 6.04
N SER A 43 -15.00 0.13 4.74
CA SER A 43 -15.50 1.27 3.98
C SER A 43 -16.38 0.79 2.82
N THR A 44 -16.73 1.68 1.90
CA THR A 44 -17.42 1.32 0.66
C THR A 44 -16.60 0.40 -0.25
N SER A 45 -15.27 0.33 -0.09
CA SER A 45 -14.41 -0.60 -0.83
C SER A 45 -14.38 -2.01 -0.25
N GLY A 46 -15.07 -2.26 0.87
CA GLY A 46 -15.13 -3.56 1.55
C GLY A 46 -14.50 -3.53 2.95
N THR A 47 -14.26 -4.73 3.49
CA THR A 47 -13.58 -4.90 4.78
C THR A 47 -12.24 -5.57 4.56
N TRP A 48 -11.16 -4.89 4.90
CA TRP A 48 -9.81 -5.33 4.58
C TRP A 48 -8.87 -5.17 5.77
N VAL A 49 -7.93 -6.11 5.86
CA VAL A 49 -6.87 -6.09 6.87
C VAL A 49 -5.66 -5.37 6.31
N VAL A 50 -5.09 -4.45 7.09
CA VAL A 50 -3.80 -3.81 6.81
C VAL A 50 -2.88 -4.09 7.99
N ARG A 51 -1.67 -4.60 7.73
CA ARG A 51 -0.75 -5.06 8.78
C ARG A 51 0.72 -4.93 8.41
N GLY A 52 1.59 -5.06 9.41
CA GLY A 52 3.05 -5.09 9.24
C GLY A 52 3.62 -3.86 8.55
N ALA A 53 4.63 -4.05 7.71
CA ALA A 53 5.31 -2.96 7.01
C ALA A 53 4.39 -2.16 6.08
N VAL A 54 3.37 -2.81 5.49
CA VAL A 54 2.37 -2.13 4.66
C VAL A 54 1.53 -1.15 5.50
N LEU A 55 1.11 -1.56 6.71
CA LEU A 55 0.40 -0.65 7.62
C LEU A 55 1.29 0.53 8.04
N ALA A 56 2.56 0.29 8.34
CA ALA A 56 3.49 1.34 8.72
C ALA A 56 3.69 2.37 7.60
N ALA A 57 3.90 1.91 6.36
CA ALA A 57 4.04 2.79 5.20
C ALA A 57 2.76 3.57 4.91
N TRP A 58 1.59 2.91 4.97
CA TRP A 58 0.31 3.58 4.76
C TRP A 58 0.00 4.63 5.83
N ALA A 59 0.32 4.34 7.10
CA ALA A 59 0.19 5.30 8.19
C ALA A 59 1.09 6.53 7.99
N ALA A 60 2.30 6.34 7.45
CA ALA A 60 3.19 7.45 7.11
C ALA A 60 2.63 8.35 5.98
N THR A 61 1.71 7.83 5.16
CA THR A 61 0.97 8.60 4.14
C THR A 61 -0.40 9.06 4.62
N GLU A 62 -0.58 9.31 5.93
CA GLU A 62 -1.84 9.76 6.53
C GLU A 62 -3.02 8.76 6.41
N ALA A 63 -2.70 7.48 6.20
CA ALA A 63 -3.65 6.37 6.14
C ALA A 63 -4.87 6.65 5.25
N GLU A 64 -6.09 6.43 5.76
CA GLU A 64 -7.33 6.62 5.01
C GLU A 64 -7.66 8.10 4.72
N GLY A 65 -7.04 9.03 5.44
CA GLY A 65 -7.16 10.46 5.20
C GLY A 65 -6.22 10.98 4.10
N GLY A 66 -5.18 10.20 3.78
CA GLY A 66 -4.18 10.56 2.79
C GLY A 66 -4.53 10.16 1.35
N PRO A 67 -3.60 10.39 0.42
CA PRO A 67 -3.85 10.24 -1.02
C PRO A 67 -4.11 8.79 -1.46
N LEU A 68 -3.72 7.79 -0.66
CA LEU A 68 -3.99 6.39 -0.97
C LEU A 68 -5.43 5.98 -0.64
N GLY A 69 -6.09 6.64 0.32
CA GLY A 69 -7.42 6.26 0.78
C GLY A 69 -7.48 4.85 1.37
N TYR A 70 -8.63 4.20 1.27
CA TYR A 70 -8.86 2.87 1.86
C TYR A 70 -8.23 1.73 1.03
N PRO A 71 -7.88 0.60 1.68
CA PRO A 71 -7.57 -0.64 0.98
C PRO A 71 -8.76 -1.13 0.13
N THR A 72 -8.46 -1.75 -1.01
CA THR A 72 -9.45 -2.35 -1.91
C THR A 72 -9.26 -3.86 -2.08
N THR A 73 -8.16 -4.40 -1.54
CA THR A 73 -7.86 -5.84 -1.53
C THR A 73 -7.29 -6.26 -0.18
N GLY A 74 -7.25 -7.57 0.05
CA GLY A 74 -6.41 -8.14 1.11
C GLY A 74 -4.92 -7.95 0.82
N LEU A 75 -4.10 -8.07 1.87
CA LEU A 75 -2.65 -8.13 1.77
C LEU A 75 -2.23 -9.47 1.16
N ILE A 76 -1.51 -9.42 0.04
CA ILE A 76 -0.95 -10.60 -0.63
C ILE A 76 0.54 -10.67 -0.27
N CYS A 77 1.01 -11.83 0.15
CA CYS A 77 2.41 -12.09 0.48
C CYS A 77 2.91 -13.35 -0.23
N GLY A 78 4.23 -13.52 -0.32
CA GLY A 78 4.85 -14.64 -1.03
C GLY A 78 5.11 -14.35 -2.51
N MET A 79 5.18 -13.07 -2.88
CA MET A 79 5.66 -12.62 -4.19
C MET A 79 7.16 -12.92 -4.34
N SER A 80 7.72 -12.69 -5.52
CA SER A 80 9.15 -12.83 -5.78
C SER A 80 9.98 -12.07 -4.73
N SER A 81 11.15 -12.61 -4.37
CA SER A 81 12.01 -12.03 -3.31
C SER A 81 11.34 -11.90 -1.93
N GLY A 82 10.26 -12.64 -1.68
CA GLY A 82 9.54 -12.64 -0.39
C GLY A 82 8.66 -11.40 -0.18
N GLY A 83 8.28 -10.71 -1.26
CA GLY A 83 7.50 -9.48 -1.16
C GLY A 83 6.05 -9.69 -0.73
N CYS A 84 5.47 -8.61 -0.20
CA CYS A 84 4.04 -8.45 0.02
C CYS A 84 3.53 -7.20 -0.71
N GLY A 85 2.25 -7.17 -1.05
CA GLY A 85 1.61 -6.03 -1.68
C GLY A 85 0.12 -5.92 -1.35
N GLN A 86 -0.37 -4.69 -1.30
CA GLN A 86 -1.78 -4.39 -1.09
C GLN A 86 -2.22 -3.21 -1.96
N VAL A 87 -3.45 -3.29 -2.48
CA VAL A 87 -4.04 -2.24 -3.31
C VAL A 87 -4.92 -1.34 -2.46
N PHE A 88 -4.83 -0.04 -2.74
CA PHE A 88 -5.59 1.03 -2.15
C PHE A 88 -6.33 1.80 -3.24
N GLN A 89 -7.28 2.66 -2.86
CA GLN A 89 -8.07 3.45 -3.80
C GLN A 89 -7.19 4.33 -4.71
N GLY A 90 -6.18 4.99 -4.13
CA GLY A 90 -5.28 5.90 -4.82
C GLY A 90 -3.92 5.32 -5.21
N GLY A 91 -3.66 4.04 -4.92
CA GLY A 91 -2.36 3.46 -5.24
C GLY A 91 -2.15 2.04 -4.74
N ARG A 92 -0.88 1.65 -4.61
CA ARG A 92 -0.47 0.33 -4.11
C ARG A 92 0.68 0.52 -3.14
N ILE A 93 0.78 -0.32 -2.13
CA ILE A 93 1.97 -0.42 -1.31
C ILE A 93 2.57 -1.80 -1.50
N TYR A 94 3.87 -1.84 -1.79
CA TYR A 94 4.64 -3.07 -1.86
C TYR A 94 5.74 -3.04 -0.81
N SER A 95 6.02 -4.19 -0.22
CA SER A 95 7.03 -4.36 0.81
C SER A 95 7.92 -5.56 0.53
N THR A 96 9.22 -5.40 0.72
CA THR A 96 10.17 -6.51 0.81
C THR A 96 11.10 -6.32 2.00
N ALA A 97 11.78 -7.39 2.43
CA ALA A 97 12.78 -7.30 3.48
C ALA A 97 13.99 -6.43 3.09
N THR A 98 14.31 -6.34 1.80
CA THR A 98 15.48 -5.62 1.30
C THR A 98 15.19 -4.15 1.02
N THR A 99 14.01 -3.83 0.51
CA THR A 99 13.65 -2.46 0.12
C THR A 99 12.81 -1.73 1.15
N GLY A 100 12.17 -2.42 2.09
CA GLY A 100 11.15 -1.81 2.95
C GLY A 100 9.80 -1.73 2.25
N ALA A 101 8.89 -0.92 2.78
CA ALA A 101 7.52 -0.75 2.24
C ALA A 101 7.34 0.63 1.63
N HIS A 102 6.87 0.68 0.38
CA HIS A 102 6.74 1.92 -0.38
C HIS A 102 5.44 2.00 -1.16
N ALA A 103 4.86 3.19 -1.17
CA ALA A 103 3.69 3.52 -1.96
C ALA A 103 4.08 3.83 -3.41
N VAL A 104 3.33 3.28 -4.36
CA VAL A 104 3.42 3.61 -5.79
C VAL A 104 2.03 4.03 -6.25
N SER A 105 1.90 5.21 -6.83
CA SER A 105 0.61 5.80 -7.23
C SER A 105 0.69 6.56 -8.55
N GLY A 106 -0.48 6.95 -9.07
CA GLY A 106 -0.61 7.88 -10.20
C GLY A 106 0.09 7.40 -11.49
N PRO A 107 0.63 8.32 -12.31
CA PRO A 107 1.28 7.98 -13.58
C PRO A 107 2.48 7.05 -13.44
N ILE A 108 3.27 7.19 -12.36
CA ILE A 108 4.39 6.29 -12.06
C ILE A 108 3.91 4.85 -11.88
N GLN A 109 2.83 4.65 -11.11
CA GLN A 109 2.22 3.34 -10.97
C GLN A 109 1.80 2.77 -12.32
N GLN A 110 1.11 3.54 -13.16
CA GLN A 110 0.65 3.05 -14.46
C GLN A 110 1.83 2.62 -15.35
N ALA A 111 2.91 3.39 -15.37
CA ALA A 111 4.12 3.06 -16.12
C ALA A 111 4.85 1.83 -15.56
N TRP A 112 4.88 1.66 -14.24
CA TRP A 112 5.47 0.48 -13.58
C TRP A 112 4.65 -0.79 -13.85
N ILE A 113 3.32 -0.68 -13.77
CA ILE A 113 2.37 -1.74 -14.13
C ILE A 113 2.58 -2.19 -15.57
N ALA A 114 2.66 -1.25 -16.52
CA ALA A 114 2.89 -1.54 -17.93
C ALA A 114 4.24 -2.23 -18.20
N GLN A 115 5.19 -2.12 -17.27
CA GLN A 115 6.50 -2.77 -17.34
C GLN A 115 6.58 -4.10 -16.57
N GLY A 116 5.45 -4.64 -16.09
CA GLY A 116 5.39 -5.94 -15.44
C GLY A 116 5.46 -5.93 -13.91
N TRP A 117 5.16 -4.79 -13.27
CA TRP A 117 5.17 -4.64 -11.81
C TRP A 117 6.52 -5.07 -11.20
N GLU A 118 6.49 -5.73 -10.03
CA GLU A 118 7.66 -6.22 -9.30
C GLU A 118 8.35 -7.40 -10.00
N ALA A 119 7.65 -8.09 -10.91
CA ALA A 119 8.21 -9.16 -11.73
C ALA A 119 8.91 -8.61 -12.99
N GLY A 120 8.72 -7.33 -13.30
CA GLY A 120 9.31 -6.63 -14.42
C GLY A 120 10.76 -6.22 -14.18
N SER A 121 11.39 -5.65 -15.20
CA SER A 121 12.81 -5.24 -15.15
C SER A 121 13.10 -4.05 -14.23
N LEU A 122 12.07 -3.38 -13.69
CA LEU A 122 12.23 -2.37 -12.63
C LEU A 122 12.29 -3.01 -11.24
N GLY A 123 11.63 -4.15 -11.02
CA GLY A 123 11.51 -4.76 -9.71
C GLY A 123 10.67 -3.93 -8.73
N TYR A 124 10.94 -4.09 -7.44
CA TYR A 124 10.26 -3.41 -6.35
C TYR A 124 10.67 -1.93 -6.22
N PRO A 125 9.78 -1.06 -5.71
CA PRO A 125 10.18 0.27 -5.27
C PRO A 125 11.20 0.18 -4.12
N THR A 126 12.14 1.12 -4.11
CA THR A 126 13.24 1.26 -3.13
C THR A 126 13.16 2.54 -2.32
N GLY A 127 12.19 3.39 -2.64
CA GLY A 127 11.90 4.64 -1.96
C GLY A 127 10.51 5.14 -2.33
N ASP A 128 10.00 6.07 -1.55
CA ASP A 128 8.75 6.76 -1.86
C ASP A 128 8.94 7.73 -3.02
N ALA A 129 7.82 8.09 -3.66
CA ALA A 129 7.82 9.10 -4.70
C ALA A 129 8.25 10.45 -4.13
N ARG A 130 9.18 11.13 -4.80
CA ARG A 130 9.79 12.39 -4.34
C ARG A 130 9.63 13.49 -5.38
N PRO A 131 9.44 14.76 -4.96
CA PRO A 131 9.38 15.87 -5.89
C PRO A 131 10.74 16.06 -6.60
N VAL A 132 10.68 16.38 -7.89
CA VAL A 132 11.81 16.81 -8.72
C VAL A 132 11.39 18.07 -9.50
N GLN A 133 12.35 18.78 -10.10
CA GLN A 133 12.12 20.08 -10.73
C GLN A 133 10.87 20.15 -11.62
N ASP A 134 10.65 19.14 -12.47
CA ASP A 134 9.52 19.12 -13.42
C ASP A 134 8.47 18.04 -13.10
N GLY A 135 8.42 17.54 -11.86
CA GLY A 135 7.38 16.59 -11.46
C GLY A 135 7.77 15.69 -10.29
N THR A 136 7.65 14.38 -10.46
CA THR A 136 7.85 13.41 -9.39
C THR A 136 8.66 12.23 -9.88
N ALA A 137 9.63 11.78 -9.09
CA ALA A 137 10.44 10.61 -9.40
C ALA A 137 10.29 9.55 -8.31
N GLN A 138 10.37 8.27 -8.69
CA GLN A 138 10.42 7.16 -7.75
C GLN A 138 11.47 6.14 -8.16
N ASP A 139 12.24 5.68 -7.18
CA ASP A 139 13.33 4.74 -7.41
C ASP A 139 12.85 3.30 -7.20
N PHE A 140 13.27 2.44 -8.12
CA PHE A 140 13.04 1.00 -8.12
C PHE A 140 14.39 0.28 -8.20
N GLN A 141 14.38 -1.02 -7.90
CA GLN A 141 15.60 -1.85 -7.92
C GLN A 141 16.36 -1.77 -9.26
N GLY A 142 15.62 -1.65 -10.37
CA GLY A 142 16.14 -1.63 -11.74
C GLY A 142 16.11 -0.27 -12.43
N GLY A 143 16.02 0.84 -11.68
CA GLY A 143 16.08 2.20 -12.22
C GLY A 143 15.05 3.15 -11.62
N THR A 144 14.96 4.35 -12.18
CA THR A 144 14.07 5.41 -11.70
C THR A 144 12.99 5.69 -12.73
N LEU A 145 11.74 5.84 -12.28
CA LEU A 145 10.67 6.42 -13.09
C LEU A 145 10.46 7.87 -12.70
N THR A 146 10.41 8.76 -13.69
CA THR A 146 10.13 10.18 -13.49
C THR A 146 8.89 10.57 -14.28
N TRP A 147 7.84 11.00 -13.58
CA TRP A 147 6.70 11.66 -14.18
C TRP A 147 6.95 13.15 -14.31
N ASN A 148 6.86 13.67 -15.53
CA ASN A 148 6.92 15.09 -15.80
C ASN A 148 5.50 15.68 -15.83
N THR A 149 5.21 16.63 -14.94
CA THR A 149 3.88 17.24 -14.81
C THR A 149 3.56 18.22 -15.93
N THR A 150 4.57 18.79 -16.58
CA THR A 150 4.41 19.72 -17.72
C THR A 150 4.03 18.97 -19.00
N THR A 151 4.65 17.82 -19.27
CA THR A 151 4.41 17.04 -20.49
C THR A 151 3.43 15.89 -20.28
N GLY A 152 3.13 15.53 -19.02
CA GLY A 152 2.31 14.37 -18.67
C GLY A 152 2.99 13.02 -18.89
N SER A 153 4.26 13.00 -19.31
CA SER A 153 4.97 11.79 -19.70
C SER A 153 5.75 11.16 -18.54
N VAL A 154 5.89 9.83 -18.56
CA VAL A 154 6.78 9.11 -17.65
C VAL A 154 8.01 8.62 -18.41
N SER A 155 9.20 8.97 -17.93
CA SER A 155 10.47 8.46 -18.44
C SER A 155 11.11 7.50 -17.45
N ARG A 156 11.98 6.63 -17.97
CA ARG A 156 12.82 5.72 -17.19
C ARG A 156 14.29 6.09 -17.39
N SER A 157 15.07 6.07 -16.31
CA SER A 157 16.53 6.22 -16.30
C SER A 157 17.19 5.09 -15.52
#